data_AF-A0A662C057-F1
#
_entry.id   AF-A0A662C057-F1
#
_cell.length_a   1.000
_cell.length_b   1.000
_cell.length_c   1.000
_cell.angle_alpha   90.00
_cell.angle_beta   90.00
_cell.angle_gamma   90.00
#
_symmetry.space_group_name_H-M   'P 1'
#
loop_
_entity.id
_entity.type
_entity.pdbx_description
1 polymer ?
#
loop_
_entity_poly.entity_id
_entity_poly.type
_entity_poly.pdbx_seq_one_letter_code
_entity_poly.pdbx_strand_id
1 'polypeptide(L)'
;MKSKSTFLFILFLMSFIMAGAQSTPTEVTAEYGPPAEANVWEHFTIPLTAETFNVDETTFDAVLANVTSFWVRTEMHSGPDTAGLDVVKVGTTYLSNFNASSEGWSSGGDGTMEWFPTGGYEDGFIQIADWATGEWSWLIAPASWAGDWSSLKGQDIEFWYFTDHPSYSAVVKITTGQIDRLVINTPYFNTILPDDSVLIELEVMPTPEEDIIVSFSTSNPSCITVPAPITILTGSSTANVYFAAADGAEVGCESVVEAISKGYITSRITMRVLDNYGIEEVDLSKAITTYPNPCSGKFMLSNTSNKKIQEVVMYDLSGNAIIDLREGDLSNMEIDVTHLPAGIYFLRMFVGGKVLTSKLIIE
;
A
#
# COMPACT_ATOMS: atom_id res chain seq x y z
N MET A 1 -0.21 86.54 -12.77
CA MET A 1 -1.15 85.57 -12.17
C MET A 1 -0.52 84.19 -12.24
N LYS A 2 -0.47 83.50 -11.10
CA LYS A 2 0.16 82.18 -10.91
C LYS A 2 -0.62 81.09 -11.66
N SER A 3 0.10 80.16 -12.27
CA SER A 3 -0.35 78.80 -12.51
C SER A 3 0.88 77.89 -12.41
N LYS A 4 1.04 77.22 -11.26
CA LYS A 4 2.00 76.13 -11.08
C LYS A 4 1.27 74.85 -11.48
N SER A 5 1.73 74.19 -12.54
CA SER A 5 1.30 72.82 -12.86
C SER A 5 2.23 71.84 -12.14
N THR A 6 1.71 71.19 -11.11
CA THR A 6 2.36 70.10 -10.39
C THR A 6 2.23 68.83 -11.22
N PHE A 7 3.33 68.27 -11.73
CA PHE A 7 3.36 66.97 -12.38
C PHE A 7 3.47 65.89 -11.30
N LEU A 8 2.42 65.10 -11.12
CA LEU A 8 2.37 63.98 -10.18
C LEU A 8 3.04 62.77 -10.86
N PHE A 9 4.24 62.39 -10.40
CA PHE A 9 4.91 61.15 -10.83
C PHE A 9 4.28 59.99 -10.04
N ILE A 10 3.38 59.23 -10.68
CA ILE A 10 2.87 57.97 -10.12
C ILE A 10 3.94 56.91 -10.37
N LEU A 11 4.67 56.56 -9.31
CA LEU A 11 5.59 55.43 -9.31
C LEU A 11 4.74 54.15 -9.26
N PHE A 12 4.60 53.46 -10.38
CA PHE A 12 3.97 52.14 -10.44
C PHE A 12 4.95 51.13 -9.82
N LEU A 13 4.75 50.81 -8.54
CA LEU A 13 5.48 49.73 -7.88
C LEU A 13 4.91 48.41 -8.41
N MET A 14 5.52 47.88 -9.46
CA MET A 14 5.20 46.58 -10.02
C MET A 14 5.76 45.53 -9.06
N SER A 15 4.92 45.04 -8.15
CA SER A 15 5.24 43.91 -7.28
C SER A 15 5.43 42.68 -8.16
N PHE A 16 6.68 42.34 -8.45
CA PHE A 16 7.05 41.02 -8.95
C PHE A 16 6.75 40.02 -7.84
N ILE A 17 5.64 39.30 -7.99
CA ILE A 17 5.48 38.01 -7.32
C ILE A 17 6.55 37.11 -7.95
N MET A 18 7.61 36.81 -7.20
CA MET A 18 8.49 35.70 -7.55
C MET A 18 7.61 34.45 -7.48
N ALA A 19 7.13 33.98 -8.62
CA ALA A 19 6.80 32.57 -8.76
C ALA A 19 8.09 31.82 -8.43
N GLY A 20 8.08 31.02 -7.36
CA GLY A 20 9.22 30.19 -6.99
C GLY A 20 9.65 29.40 -8.23
N ALA A 21 10.94 29.44 -8.56
CA ALA A 21 11.47 28.60 -9.62
C ALA A 21 11.23 27.15 -9.18
N GLN A 22 10.24 26.50 -9.79
CA GLN A 22 10.06 25.07 -9.66
C GLN A 22 11.29 24.44 -10.31
N SER A 23 12.19 23.88 -9.50
CA SER A 23 13.35 23.16 -10.00
C SER A 23 12.87 22.04 -10.91
N THR A 24 13.50 21.86 -12.06
CA THR A 24 13.25 20.70 -12.92
C THR A 24 13.40 19.42 -12.10
N PRO A 25 12.45 18.48 -12.17
CA PRO A 25 12.57 17.17 -11.53
C PRO A 25 13.90 16.52 -11.89
N THR A 26 14.57 15.98 -10.88
CA THR A 26 15.81 15.20 -11.04
C THR A 26 15.52 13.77 -10.66
N GLU A 27 15.94 12.84 -11.53
CA GLU A 27 15.94 11.41 -11.25
C GLU A 27 17.38 10.90 -11.20
N VAL A 28 17.69 10.07 -10.22
CA VAL A 28 18.98 9.37 -10.12
C VAL A 28 18.73 7.88 -9.96
N THR A 29 19.61 7.06 -10.54
CA THR A 29 19.46 5.61 -10.56
C THR A 29 20.76 4.91 -10.20
N ALA A 30 20.65 3.75 -9.55
CA ALA A 30 21.76 2.84 -9.30
C ALA A 30 21.40 1.43 -9.75
N GLU A 31 22.33 0.74 -10.42
CA GLU A 31 22.13 -0.62 -10.92
C GLU A 31 22.21 -1.66 -9.81
N TYR A 32 21.46 -2.76 -9.96
CA TYR A 32 21.59 -3.95 -9.12
C TYR A 32 21.22 -5.22 -9.90
N GLY A 33 21.64 -6.38 -9.38
CA GLY A 33 21.32 -7.68 -9.95
C GLY A 33 21.93 -7.94 -11.33
N PRO A 34 21.42 -8.95 -12.07
CA PRO A 34 20.34 -9.84 -11.65
C PRO A 34 20.81 -10.86 -10.59
N PRO A 35 19.89 -11.58 -9.92
CA PRO A 35 20.23 -12.73 -9.08
C PRO A 35 21.03 -13.80 -9.84
N ALA A 36 21.84 -14.56 -9.13
CA ALA A 36 22.64 -15.64 -9.71
C ALA A 36 21.79 -16.81 -10.25
N GLU A 37 20.64 -17.08 -9.61
CA GLU A 37 19.74 -18.19 -9.95
C GLU A 37 18.29 -17.71 -10.03
N ALA A 38 17.53 -18.28 -10.97
CA ALA A 38 16.11 -18.00 -11.10
C ALA A 38 15.31 -18.56 -9.91
N ASN A 39 14.32 -17.80 -9.43
CA ASN A 39 13.44 -18.15 -8.31
C ASN A 39 14.19 -18.40 -6.99
N VAL A 40 15.37 -17.78 -6.80
CA VAL A 40 16.12 -17.82 -5.55
C VAL A 40 16.24 -16.40 -5.01
N TRP A 41 15.85 -16.22 -3.75
CA TRP A 41 16.01 -14.96 -3.03
C TRP A 41 17.51 -14.63 -2.88
N GLU A 42 17.91 -13.47 -3.40
CA GLU A 42 19.25 -12.92 -3.24
C GLU A 42 19.18 -11.55 -2.56
N HIS A 43 20.09 -11.30 -1.62
CA HIS A 43 20.17 -10.03 -0.91
C HIS A 43 21.04 -9.04 -1.68
N PHE A 44 20.50 -7.86 -1.96
CA PHE A 44 21.22 -6.76 -2.60
C PHE A 44 21.48 -5.64 -1.60
N THR A 45 22.67 -5.03 -1.72
CA THR A 45 23.10 -3.87 -0.95
C THR A 45 23.62 -2.82 -1.91
N ILE A 46 23.03 -1.62 -1.89
CA ILE A 46 23.38 -0.50 -2.76
C ILE A 46 23.77 0.69 -1.87
N PRO A 47 25.05 1.10 -1.84
CA PRO A 47 25.47 2.25 -1.06
C PRO A 47 24.77 3.55 -1.52
N LEU A 48 24.22 4.31 -0.58
CA LEU A 48 23.54 5.58 -0.84
C LEU A 48 24.58 6.72 -0.97
N THR A 49 25.33 6.69 -2.07
CA THR A 49 26.41 7.66 -2.38
C THR A 49 26.29 8.23 -3.79
N ALA A 50 26.85 9.42 -4.01
CA ALA A 50 26.84 10.06 -5.33
C ALA A 50 27.54 9.21 -6.40
N GLU A 51 28.62 8.52 -6.02
CA GLU A 51 29.36 7.60 -6.89
C GLU A 51 28.49 6.43 -7.35
N THR A 52 27.77 5.77 -6.42
CA THR A 52 26.88 4.63 -6.73
C THR A 52 25.75 5.03 -7.67
N PHE A 53 25.25 6.25 -7.55
CA PHE A 53 24.19 6.81 -8.40
C PHE A 53 24.71 7.54 -9.65
N ASN A 54 26.03 7.48 -9.90
CA ASN A 54 26.71 8.05 -11.05
C ASN A 54 26.38 9.55 -11.30
N VAL A 55 26.36 10.33 -10.22
CA VAL A 55 26.14 11.79 -10.25
C VAL A 55 27.18 12.51 -9.39
N ASP A 56 27.31 13.82 -9.56
CA ASP A 56 28.14 14.62 -8.67
C ASP A 56 27.49 14.83 -7.29
N GLU A 57 28.32 15.14 -6.29
CA GLU A 57 27.88 15.33 -4.89
C GLU A 57 26.81 16.42 -4.73
N THR A 58 26.88 17.51 -5.50
CA THR A 58 25.92 18.62 -5.38
C THR A 58 24.54 18.19 -5.89
N THR A 59 24.51 17.47 -7.01
CA THR A 59 23.29 16.89 -7.56
C THR A 59 22.69 15.86 -6.61
N PHE A 60 23.52 14.97 -6.06
CA PHE A 60 23.05 13.94 -5.13
C PHE A 60 22.50 14.54 -3.83
N ASP A 61 23.19 15.52 -3.25
CA ASP A 61 22.72 16.24 -2.05
C ASP A 61 21.38 16.94 -2.30
N ALA A 62 21.22 17.58 -3.45
CA ALA A 62 19.96 18.23 -3.81
C ALA A 62 18.80 17.23 -3.98
N VAL A 63 19.08 16.02 -4.49
CA VAL A 63 18.07 14.95 -4.61
C VAL A 63 17.69 14.42 -3.25
N LEU A 64 18.66 14.06 -2.41
CA LEU A 64 18.40 13.53 -1.08
C LEU A 64 17.68 14.54 -0.19
N ALA A 65 17.93 15.84 -0.33
CA ALA A 65 17.24 16.88 0.45
C ALA A 65 15.72 16.97 0.16
N ASN A 66 15.24 16.41 -0.95
CA ASN A 66 13.84 16.53 -1.36
C ASN A 66 13.37 15.31 -2.16
N VAL A 67 13.51 14.12 -1.58
CA VAL A 67 13.01 12.88 -2.20
C VAL A 67 11.49 12.91 -2.24
N THR A 68 10.91 12.77 -3.41
CA THR A 68 9.46 12.63 -3.58
C THR A 68 9.05 11.18 -3.73
N SER A 69 9.94 10.31 -4.22
CA SER A 69 9.66 8.88 -4.33
C SER A 69 10.90 8.02 -4.53
N PHE A 70 10.79 6.78 -4.05
CA PHE A 70 11.73 5.68 -4.30
C PHE A 70 11.04 4.55 -5.08
N TRP A 71 11.74 4.03 -6.09
CA TRP A 71 11.23 3.03 -7.01
C TRP A 71 12.27 1.92 -7.19
N VAL A 72 11.81 0.68 -7.34
CA VAL A 72 12.62 -0.49 -7.66
C VAL A 72 12.12 -1.07 -8.97
N ARG A 73 12.96 -1.08 -10.02
CA ARG A 73 12.60 -1.71 -11.29
C ARG A 73 12.67 -3.22 -11.11
N THR A 74 11.62 -3.92 -11.47
CA THR A 74 11.50 -5.37 -11.29
C THR A 74 11.74 -6.14 -12.59
N GLU A 75 11.75 -5.46 -13.72
CA GLU A 75 12.02 -6.12 -15.00
C GLU A 75 13.52 -6.38 -15.18
N MET A 76 13.85 -7.66 -15.40
CA MET A 76 15.21 -8.14 -15.67
C MET A 76 15.27 -9.04 -16.90
N HIS A 77 14.17 -9.18 -17.65
CA HIS A 77 14.06 -9.97 -18.87
C HIS A 77 13.35 -9.19 -19.99
N SER A 78 13.54 -9.59 -21.24
CA SER A 78 12.77 -9.03 -22.36
C SER A 78 11.68 -10.01 -22.76
N GLY A 79 10.47 -9.76 -22.28
CA GLY A 79 9.37 -10.70 -22.30
C GLY A 79 8.81 -10.88 -20.89
N PRO A 80 7.75 -11.68 -20.71
CA PRO A 80 7.12 -11.82 -19.41
C PRO A 80 8.10 -12.38 -18.38
N ASP A 81 8.22 -11.72 -17.25
CA ASP A 81 8.91 -12.22 -16.07
C ASP A 81 8.08 -11.98 -14.81
N THR A 82 8.46 -12.70 -13.76
CA THR A 82 7.89 -12.55 -12.43
C THR A 82 9.03 -12.25 -11.47
N ALA A 83 8.87 -11.21 -10.66
CA ALA A 83 9.88 -10.77 -9.72
C ALA A 83 9.27 -10.45 -8.36
N GLY A 84 9.97 -10.86 -7.30
CA GLY A 84 9.59 -10.60 -5.92
C GLY A 84 10.56 -9.67 -5.21
N LEU A 85 10.03 -8.87 -4.29
CA LEU A 85 10.77 -7.96 -3.43
C LEU A 85 10.37 -8.21 -1.98
N ASP A 86 11.36 -8.32 -1.09
CA ASP A 86 11.16 -8.54 0.34
C ASP A 86 12.20 -7.76 1.18
N VAL A 87 11.84 -7.45 2.43
CA VAL A 87 12.65 -6.74 3.43
C VAL A 87 13.41 -5.52 2.87
N VAL A 88 12.69 -4.53 2.36
CA VAL A 88 13.28 -3.31 1.81
C VAL A 88 13.68 -2.35 2.92
N LYS A 89 14.94 -1.92 2.93
CA LYS A 89 15.48 -0.92 3.85
C LYS A 89 16.13 0.22 3.09
N VAL A 90 15.98 1.43 3.61
CA VAL A 90 16.78 2.59 3.20
C VAL A 90 17.37 3.21 4.45
N GLY A 91 18.67 2.95 4.63
CA GLY A 91 19.42 3.29 5.83
C GLY A 91 18.70 2.81 7.09
N THR A 92 18.72 3.67 8.10
CA THR A 92 18.15 3.40 9.44
C THR A 92 16.72 3.92 9.62
N THR A 93 16.12 4.50 8.58
CA THR A 93 14.82 5.20 8.71
C THR A 93 13.66 4.42 8.12
N TYR A 94 13.83 3.84 6.93
CA TYR A 94 12.74 3.21 6.20
C TYR A 94 12.90 1.69 6.18
N LEU A 95 11.80 0.98 6.46
CA LEU A 95 11.71 -0.47 6.45
C LEU A 95 10.33 -0.88 5.94
N SER A 96 10.30 -1.83 5.01
CA SER A 96 9.13 -2.64 4.73
C SER A 96 9.50 -4.12 4.78
N ASN A 97 8.77 -4.91 5.57
CA ASN A 97 9.01 -6.35 5.73
C ASN A 97 7.91 -7.22 5.12
N PHE A 98 6.78 -6.63 4.73
CA PHE A 98 5.66 -7.28 4.07
C PHE A 98 5.04 -8.45 4.83
N ASN A 99 5.31 -8.60 6.13
CA ASN A 99 4.81 -9.74 6.90
C ASN A 99 3.32 -9.66 7.24
N ALA A 100 2.69 -8.49 6.99
CA ALA A 100 1.28 -8.26 7.29
C ALA A 100 0.46 -7.68 6.13
N SER A 101 1.08 -6.99 5.16
CA SER A 101 0.41 -6.36 4.02
C SER A 101 1.43 -5.92 2.96
N SER A 102 0.97 -5.26 1.89
CA SER A 102 1.82 -4.55 0.93
C SER A 102 2.44 -3.26 1.46
N GLU A 103 2.07 -2.80 2.67
CA GLU A 103 2.61 -1.61 3.33
C GLU A 103 2.57 -0.31 2.49
N GLY A 104 1.54 -0.16 1.64
CA GLY A 104 1.37 1.02 0.78
C GLY A 104 2.31 1.07 -0.45
N TRP A 105 3.04 -0.02 -0.72
CA TRP A 105 3.72 -0.21 -1.99
C TRP A 105 2.70 -0.38 -3.12
N SER A 106 3.07 0.07 -4.32
CA SER A 106 2.23 -0.08 -5.51
C SER A 106 3.06 -0.44 -6.74
N SER A 107 2.42 -1.03 -7.76
CA SER A 107 3.06 -1.14 -9.08
C SER A 107 3.03 0.17 -9.85
N GLY A 108 3.94 0.30 -10.81
CA GLY A 108 3.91 1.34 -11.85
C GLY A 108 4.54 0.84 -13.14
N GLY A 109 4.22 1.50 -14.26
CA GLY A 109 4.60 1.04 -15.59
C GLY A 109 3.82 -0.22 -15.99
N ASP A 110 4.54 -1.29 -16.30
CA ASP A 110 3.96 -2.58 -16.68
C ASP A 110 3.73 -3.52 -15.48
N GLY A 111 2.83 -4.48 -15.70
CA GLY A 111 2.57 -5.58 -14.79
C GLY A 111 1.63 -5.26 -13.63
N THR A 112 1.36 -6.30 -12.84
CA THR A 112 0.47 -6.28 -11.68
C THR A 112 1.16 -6.75 -10.43
N MET A 113 0.99 -5.98 -9.36
CA MET A 113 1.49 -6.35 -8.05
C MET A 113 0.50 -7.27 -7.32
N GLU A 114 1.06 -8.24 -6.59
CA GLU A 114 0.35 -9.09 -5.63
C GLU A 114 1.17 -9.16 -4.33
N TRP A 115 0.48 -9.15 -3.19
CA TRP A 115 1.08 -9.42 -1.90
C TRP A 115 0.84 -10.88 -1.50
N PHE A 116 1.89 -11.55 -1.06
CA PHE A 116 1.85 -12.92 -0.59
C PHE A 116 2.15 -12.95 0.91
N PRO A 117 1.32 -13.64 1.72
CA PRO A 117 1.51 -13.72 3.18
C PRO A 117 2.67 -14.63 3.61
N THR A 118 3.18 -15.47 2.70
CA THR A 118 4.19 -16.50 2.97
C THR A 118 5.02 -16.74 1.71
N GLY A 119 6.25 -17.23 1.86
CA GLY A 119 7.13 -17.58 0.74
C GLY A 119 8.20 -16.52 0.43
N GLY A 120 8.18 -15.42 1.19
CA GLY A 120 9.26 -14.45 1.26
C GLY A 120 10.53 -15.06 1.87
N TYR A 121 11.55 -14.22 2.03
CA TYR A 121 12.76 -14.61 2.73
C TYR A 121 12.48 -14.91 4.22
N GLU A 122 11.61 -14.12 4.85
CA GLU A 122 11.12 -14.39 6.22
C GLU A 122 9.69 -14.95 6.19
N ASP A 123 8.68 -14.10 5.93
CA ASP A 123 7.27 -14.51 5.81
C ASP A 123 6.67 -13.98 4.50
N GLY A 124 6.13 -12.76 4.53
CA GLY A 124 5.40 -12.19 3.40
C GLY A 124 6.31 -11.46 2.42
N PHE A 125 5.82 -11.22 1.21
CA PHE A 125 6.55 -10.46 0.19
C PHE A 125 5.58 -9.85 -0.82
N ILE A 126 6.08 -8.92 -1.64
CA ILE A 126 5.35 -8.42 -2.80
C ILE A 126 5.98 -8.94 -4.09
N GLN A 127 5.16 -9.23 -5.07
CA GLN A 127 5.57 -9.75 -6.37
C GLN A 127 4.90 -8.93 -7.48
N ILE A 128 5.57 -8.80 -8.61
CA ILE A 128 4.98 -8.28 -9.83
C ILE A 128 5.12 -9.30 -10.95
N ALA A 129 4.03 -9.47 -11.70
CA ALA A 129 4.01 -10.24 -12.93
C ALA A 129 4.01 -9.26 -14.11
N ASP A 130 5.08 -9.24 -14.90
CA ASP A 130 5.21 -8.43 -16.10
C ASP A 130 4.34 -9.00 -17.24
N TRP A 131 3.68 -8.11 -17.96
CA TRP A 131 2.84 -8.45 -19.12
C TRP A 131 3.57 -8.34 -20.45
N ALA A 132 4.81 -7.85 -20.45
CA ALA A 132 5.64 -7.65 -21.64
C ALA A 132 4.98 -6.74 -22.69
N THR A 133 4.35 -5.66 -22.24
CA THR A 133 3.80 -4.60 -23.11
C THR A 133 4.89 -3.71 -23.69
N GLY A 134 6.11 -3.80 -23.16
CA GLY A 134 7.29 -3.04 -23.57
C GLY A 134 7.55 -1.79 -22.73
N GLU A 135 6.78 -1.57 -21.66
CA GLU A 135 7.12 -0.64 -20.58
C GLU A 135 7.86 -1.38 -19.45
N TRP A 136 8.63 -0.65 -18.66
CA TRP A 136 9.31 -1.21 -17.50
C TRP A 136 8.34 -1.52 -16.37
N SER A 137 8.46 -2.67 -15.70
CA SER A 137 7.76 -2.96 -14.44
C SER A 137 8.47 -2.35 -13.22
N TRP A 138 7.71 -1.69 -12.34
CA TRP A 138 8.22 -1.03 -11.13
C TRP A 138 7.40 -1.35 -9.88
N LEU A 139 8.09 -1.44 -8.75
CA LEU A 139 7.52 -1.33 -7.41
C LEU A 139 7.88 0.03 -6.83
N ILE A 140 6.87 0.75 -6.32
CA ILE A 140 6.97 2.13 -5.84
C ILE A 140 6.73 2.14 -4.32
N ALA A 141 7.68 2.67 -3.57
CA ALA A 141 7.60 2.78 -2.11
C ALA A 141 6.43 3.68 -1.67
N PRO A 142 5.86 3.50 -0.47
CA PRO A 142 4.76 4.34 0.06
C PRO A 142 5.20 5.81 0.15
N ALA A 143 4.27 6.76 0.02
CA ALA A 143 4.67 8.18 0.02
C ALA A 143 5.14 8.68 1.39
N SER A 144 4.91 7.93 2.46
CA SER A 144 5.54 8.16 3.76
C SER A 144 7.07 8.07 3.69
N TRP A 145 7.64 7.51 2.62
CA TRP A 145 9.08 7.48 2.36
C TRP A 145 9.60 8.75 1.68
N ALA A 146 8.74 9.69 1.27
CA ALA A 146 9.16 10.99 0.77
C ALA A 146 9.72 11.88 1.91
N GLY A 147 10.57 12.84 1.56
CA GLY A 147 11.14 13.81 2.48
C GLY A 147 12.65 14.00 2.31
N ASP A 148 13.29 14.50 3.37
CA ASP A 148 14.73 14.75 3.41
C ASP A 148 15.49 13.50 3.86
N TRP A 149 16.22 12.89 2.93
CA TRP A 149 17.10 11.72 3.11
C TRP A 149 18.56 12.10 3.37
N SER A 150 18.90 13.37 3.56
CA SER A 150 20.30 13.82 3.68
C SER A 150 21.08 13.12 4.80
N SER A 151 20.41 12.74 5.88
CA SER A 151 21.01 11.99 7.01
C SER A 151 21.33 10.52 6.68
N LEU A 152 20.75 9.99 5.60
CA LEU A 152 20.94 8.62 5.13
C LEU A 152 22.15 8.49 4.20
N LYS A 153 22.69 9.59 3.70
CA LYS A 153 23.86 9.61 2.81
C LYS A 153 25.01 8.81 3.42
N GLY A 154 25.55 7.86 2.64
CA GLY A 154 26.62 6.96 3.06
C GLY A 154 26.17 5.71 3.82
N GLN A 155 24.86 5.54 4.07
CA GLN A 155 24.26 4.27 4.50
C GLN A 155 23.88 3.44 3.25
N ASP A 156 23.15 2.35 3.43
CA ASP A 156 22.78 1.42 2.35
C ASP A 156 21.28 1.39 2.07
N ILE A 157 20.92 1.11 0.81
CA ILE A 157 19.64 0.53 0.42
C ILE A 157 19.83 -0.99 0.40
N GLU A 158 18.97 -1.72 1.08
CA GLU A 158 19.04 -3.19 1.17
C GLU A 158 17.68 -3.80 0.86
N PHE A 159 17.66 -4.94 0.16
CA PHE A 159 16.44 -5.71 -0.08
C PHE A 159 16.76 -7.13 -0.52
N TRP A 160 15.83 -8.04 -0.29
CA TRP A 160 15.82 -9.36 -0.92
C TRP A 160 15.03 -9.30 -2.21
N TYR A 161 15.54 -9.96 -3.24
CA TYR A 161 14.91 -9.98 -4.54
C TYR A 161 15.07 -11.35 -5.20
N PHE A 162 14.04 -11.77 -5.94
CA PHE A 162 14.15 -12.88 -6.89
C PHE A 162 13.48 -12.50 -8.21
N THR A 163 13.85 -13.21 -9.27
CA THR A 163 13.13 -13.22 -10.54
C THR A 163 13.17 -14.62 -11.14
N ASP A 164 12.16 -14.99 -11.92
CA ASP A 164 12.17 -16.24 -12.68
C ASP A 164 13.05 -16.17 -13.95
N HIS A 165 13.48 -14.97 -14.38
CA HIS A 165 14.31 -14.75 -15.56
C HIS A 165 15.46 -13.75 -15.34
N PRO A 166 16.51 -14.10 -14.57
CA PRO A 166 17.65 -13.21 -14.27
C PRO A 166 18.53 -12.95 -15.51
N SER A 167 18.12 -12.04 -16.41
CA SER A 167 18.77 -11.86 -17.72
C SER A 167 19.70 -10.64 -17.78
N TYR A 168 19.32 -9.53 -17.16
CA TYR A 168 20.12 -8.31 -17.09
C TYR A 168 19.83 -7.52 -15.80
N SER A 169 20.67 -6.54 -15.49
CA SER A 169 20.58 -5.74 -14.26
C SER A 169 19.35 -4.81 -14.27
N ALA A 170 18.74 -4.64 -13.11
CA ALA A 170 17.71 -3.66 -12.86
C ALA A 170 18.31 -2.37 -12.27
N VAL A 171 17.44 -1.41 -11.96
CA VAL A 171 17.84 -0.18 -11.26
C VAL A 171 16.88 0.13 -10.12
N VAL A 172 17.43 0.73 -9.06
CA VAL A 172 16.62 1.55 -8.15
C VAL A 172 16.62 2.99 -8.63
N LYS A 173 15.55 3.73 -8.37
CA LYS A 173 15.38 5.14 -8.77
C LYS A 173 14.91 5.99 -7.60
N ILE A 174 15.56 7.14 -7.41
CA ILE A 174 15.15 8.20 -6.49
C ILE A 174 14.81 9.43 -7.33
N THR A 175 13.67 10.07 -7.06
CA THR A 175 13.22 11.26 -7.81
C THR A 175 12.84 12.40 -6.87
N THR A 176 12.96 13.63 -7.38
CA THR A 176 12.42 14.86 -6.77
C THR A 176 11.17 15.39 -7.49
N GLY A 177 10.72 14.69 -8.54
CA GLY A 177 9.52 15.04 -9.28
C GLY A 177 8.25 14.72 -8.49
N GLN A 178 7.27 15.61 -8.52
CA GLN A 178 5.94 15.29 -7.97
C GLN A 178 5.38 14.06 -8.68
N ILE A 179 4.89 13.11 -7.90
CA ILE A 179 4.17 11.95 -8.40
C ILE A 179 2.78 11.92 -7.79
N ASP A 180 1.78 11.92 -8.66
CA ASP A 180 0.39 11.77 -8.26
C ASP A 180 0.08 10.26 -8.28
N ARG A 181 -0.12 9.67 -7.11
CA ARG A 181 -0.36 8.25 -6.88
C ARG A 181 -1.79 7.97 -6.48
N LEU A 182 -2.34 6.96 -7.12
CA LEU A 182 -3.55 6.29 -6.71
C LEU A 182 -3.14 4.86 -6.34
N VAL A 183 -3.45 4.42 -5.12
CA VAL A 183 -3.07 3.10 -4.62
C VAL A 183 -4.32 2.36 -4.17
N ILE A 184 -4.52 1.16 -4.71
CA ILE A 184 -5.49 0.19 -4.21
C ILE A 184 -4.82 -0.62 -3.10
N ASN A 185 -5.30 -0.46 -1.87
CA ASN A 185 -4.89 -1.25 -0.72
C ASN A 185 -5.97 -2.27 -0.37
N THR A 186 -5.58 -3.54 -0.30
CA THR A 186 -6.40 -4.57 0.36
C THR A 186 -5.94 -4.67 1.81
N PRO A 187 -6.87 -4.65 2.79
CA PRO A 187 -6.47 -4.63 4.19
C PRO A 187 -5.85 -5.93 4.66
N TYR A 188 -6.07 -7.05 3.95
CA TYR A 188 -5.62 -8.37 4.40
C TYR A 188 -5.22 -9.35 3.30
N PHE A 189 -6.01 -9.50 2.23
CA PHE A 189 -5.68 -10.42 1.13
C PHE A 189 -6.27 -9.89 -0.17
N ASN A 190 -5.65 -10.26 -1.29
CA ASN A 190 -6.18 -10.03 -2.64
C ASN A 190 -7.16 -11.14 -3.07
N THR A 191 -7.84 -11.79 -2.12
CA THR A 191 -8.74 -12.91 -2.38
C THR A 191 -10.15 -12.59 -1.90
N ILE A 192 -11.15 -13.02 -2.66
CA ILE A 192 -12.57 -12.89 -2.34
C ILE A 192 -13.18 -14.29 -2.28
N LEU A 193 -14.05 -14.55 -1.31
CA LEU A 193 -14.84 -15.78 -1.29
C LEU A 193 -15.92 -15.74 -2.39
N PRO A 194 -16.40 -16.90 -2.87
CA PRO A 194 -17.56 -16.94 -3.75
C PRO A 194 -18.74 -16.18 -3.15
N ASP A 195 -19.43 -15.40 -3.98
CA ASP A 195 -20.60 -14.58 -3.61
C ASP A 195 -20.36 -13.55 -2.48
N ASP A 196 -19.09 -13.18 -2.21
CA ASP A 196 -18.71 -12.21 -1.17
C ASP A 196 -18.11 -10.92 -1.76
N SER A 197 -17.83 -9.94 -0.90
CA SER A 197 -17.17 -8.68 -1.23
C SER A 197 -16.10 -8.33 -0.23
N VAL A 198 -15.07 -7.61 -0.70
CA VAL A 198 -13.97 -7.13 0.14
C VAL A 198 -13.94 -5.60 0.13
N LEU A 199 -13.68 -5.02 1.30
CA LEU A 199 -13.43 -3.59 1.45
C LEU A 199 -12.05 -3.27 0.89
N ILE A 200 -12.01 -2.24 0.05
CA ILE A 200 -10.82 -1.71 -0.58
C ILE A 200 -10.63 -0.28 -0.10
N GLU A 201 -9.45 0.00 0.42
CA GLU A 201 -9.03 1.36 0.72
C GLU A 201 -8.25 1.90 -0.48
N LEU A 202 -8.65 3.07 -0.96
CA LEU A 202 -7.95 3.82 -1.97
C LEU A 202 -7.16 4.91 -1.27
N GLU A 203 -5.87 4.99 -1.56
CA GLU A 203 -5.01 6.06 -1.10
C GLU A 203 -4.66 6.97 -2.28
N VAL A 204 -4.75 8.28 -2.07
CA VAL A 204 -4.51 9.31 -3.07
C VAL A 204 -3.48 10.29 -2.54
N MET A 205 -2.39 10.42 -3.28
CA MET A 205 -1.24 11.24 -2.87
C MET A 205 -0.69 12.02 -4.07
N PRO A 206 -0.30 13.29 -3.95
CA PRO A 206 -0.64 14.15 -2.82
C PRO A 206 -2.16 14.28 -2.68
N THR A 207 -2.60 14.78 -1.52
CA THR A 207 -4.01 15.09 -1.30
C THR A 207 -4.52 15.97 -2.45
N PRO A 208 -5.62 15.62 -3.13
CA PRO A 208 -6.10 16.36 -4.28
C PRO A 208 -6.43 17.81 -3.94
N GLU A 209 -5.95 18.74 -4.78
CA GLU A 209 -6.31 20.16 -4.69
C GLU A 209 -7.73 20.43 -5.23
N GLU A 210 -8.23 19.55 -6.10
CA GLU A 210 -9.59 19.57 -6.67
C GLU A 210 -10.23 18.19 -6.55
N ASP A 211 -11.55 18.11 -6.71
CA ASP A 211 -12.26 16.82 -6.73
C ASP A 211 -11.75 15.97 -7.91
N ILE A 212 -11.48 14.69 -7.65
CA ILE A 212 -11.05 13.74 -8.67
C ILE A 212 -12.08 12.63 -8.87
N ILE A 213 -12.16 12.11 -10.09
CA ILE A 213 -13.00 10.96 -10.42
C ILE A 213 -12.11 9.74 -10.58
N VAL A 214 -12.35 8.73 -9.76
CA VAL A 214 -11.68 7.44 -9.87
C VAL A 214 -12.61 6.47 -10.58
N SER A 215 -12.14 5.93 -11.70
CA SER A 215 -12.83 4.88 -12.47
C SER A 215 -12.15 3.54 -12.24
N PHE A 216 -12.93 2.47 -12.26
CA PHE A 216 -12.44 1.11 -12.05
C PHE A 216 -12.67 0.25 -13.29
N SER A 217 -11.75 -0.68 -13.54
CA SER A 217 -11.87 -1.70 -14.59
C SER A 217 -11.53 -3.08 -14.02
N THR A 218 -12.01 -4.13 -14.66
CA THR A 218 -11.73 -5.53 -14.31
C THR A 218 -11.44 -6.28 -15.61
N SER A 219 -10.34 -7.04 -15.68
CA SER A 219 -9.98 -7.79 -16.89
C SER A 219 -10.87 -9.03 -17.10
N ASN A 220 -11.52 -9.51 -16.03
CA ASN A 220 -12.44 -10.64 -16.03
C ASN A 220 -13.73 -10.32 -15.22
N PRO A 221 -14.74 -9.69 -15.87
CA PRO A 221 -16.00 -9.34 -15.21
C PRO A 221 -16.84 -10.53 -14.73
N SER A 222 -16.60 -11.74 -15.25
CA SER A 222 -17.21 -12.99 -14.76
C SER A 222 -16.51 -13.54 -13.50
N CYS A 223 -15.40 -12.94 -13.08
CA CYS A 223 -14.69 -13.30 -11.86
C CYS A 223 -14.86 -12.24 -10.77
N ILE A 224 -14.48 -11.00 -11.08
CA ILE A 224 -14.51 -9.88 -10.12
C ILE A 224 -15.31 -8.74 -10.73
N THR A 225 -16.23 -8.20 -9.93
CA THR A 225 -17.00 -6.99 -10.23
C THR A 225 -16.46 -5.80 -9.44
N VAL A 226 -16.47 -4.63 -10.07
CA VAL A 226 -15.96 -3.36 -9.53
C VAL A 226 -17.09 -2.32 -9.51
N PRO A 227 -17.05 -1.31 -8.63
CA PRO A 227 -18.11 -0.33 -8.51
C PRO A 227 -18.11 0.64 -9.69
N ALA A 228 -19.20 1.42 -9.79
CA ALA A 228 -19.23 2.60 -10.65
C ALA A 228 -18.16 3.62 -10.21
N PRO A 229 -17.75 4.55 -11.10
CA PRO A 229 -16.79 5.59 -10.75
C PRO A 229 -17.22 6.37 -9.51
N ILE A 230 -16.26 6.68 -8.65
CA ILE A 230 -16.46 7.46 -7.42
C ILE A 230 -15.81 8.84 -7.55
N THR A 231 -16.24 9.77 -6.72
CA THR A 231 -15.57 11.07 -6.55
C THR A 231 -14.83 11.09 -5.22
N ILE A 232 -13.54 11.41 -5.25
CA ILE A 232 -12.75 11.72 -4.06
C ILE A 232 -12.66 13.23 -3.98
N LEU A 233 -13.16 13.79 -2.87
CA LEU A 233 -13.27 15.23 -2.69
C LEU A 233 -11.91 15.87 -2.44
N THR A 234 -11.78 17.13 -2.84
CA THR A 234 -10.64 17.99 -2.48
C THR A 234 -10.32 17.89 -0.98
N GLY A 235 -9.04 17.79 -0.64
CA GLY A 235 -8.59 17.65 0.73
C GLY A 235 -8.71 16.23 1.32
N SER A 236 -9.28 15.26 0.60
CA SER A 236 -9.38 13.85 1.05
C SER A 236 -8.28 13.00 0.42
N SER A 237 -7.46 12.33 1.24
CA SER A 237 -6.38 11.45 0.76
C SER A 237 -6.75 9.97 0.75
N THR A 238 -7.95 9.61 1.20
CA THR A 238 -8.43 8.23 1.20
C THR A 238 -9.90 8.13 0.79
N ALA A 239 -10.28 6.97 0.26
CA ALA A 239 -11.67 6.60 -0.01
C ALA A 239 -11.86 5.09 0.12
N ASN A 240 -13.08 4.65 0.42
CA ASN A 240 -13.40 3.23 0.59
C ASN A 240 -14.37 2.77 -0.49
N VAL A 241 -14.10 1.61 -1.10
CA VAL A 241 -14.98 0.95 -2.08
C VAL A 241 -15.07 -0.55 -1.81
N TYR A 242 -16.02 -1.22 -2.45
CA TYR A 242 -16.14 -2.67 -2.39
C TYR A 242 -15.90 -3.27 -3.77
N PHE A 243 -15.01 -4.27 -3.83
CA PHE A 243 -14.93 -5.19 -4.97
C PHE A 243 -15.60 -6.49 -4.56
N ALA A 244 -16.26 -7.17 -5.50
CA ALA A 244 -17.03 -8.37 -5.20
C ALA A 244 -16.75 -9.50 -6.19
N ALA A 245 -16.85 -10.74 -5.73
CA ALA A 245 -16.92 -11.88 -6.63
C ALA A 245 -18.17 -11.73 -7.52
N ALA A 246 -18.04 -12.03 -8.80
CA ALA A 246 -19.19 -12.06 -9.69
C ALA A 246 -20.14 -13.21 -9.30
N ASP A 247 -21.43 -13.05 -9.57
CA ASP A 247 -22.42 -14.10 -9.35
C ASP A 247 -22.03 -15.37 -10.12
N GLY A 248 -21.82 -16.46 -9.40
CA GLY A 248 -21.35 -17.73 -9.97
C GLY A 248 -19.89 -17.74 -10.43
N ALA A 249 -19.05 -16.84 -9.91
CA ALA A 249 -17.61 -16.85 -10.20
C ALA A 249 -16.98 -18.21 -9.88
N GLU A 250 -16.18 -18.73 -10.81
CA GLU A 250 -15.48 -19.99 -10.61
C GLU A 250 -14.37 -19.86 -9.58
N VAL A 251 -14.29 -20.80 -8.64
CA VAL A 251 -13.17 -20.88 -7.69
C VAL A 251 -11.86 -21.06 -8.46
N GLY A 252 -10.88 -20.24 -8.14
CA GLY A 252 -9.59 -20.16 -8.81
C GLY A 252 -9.55 -19.15 -9.96
N CYS A 253 -10.68 -18.52 -10.31
CA CYS A 253 -10.65 -17.44 -11.29
C CYS A 253 -9.85 -16.25 -10.75
N GLU A 254 -9.23 -15.52 -11.67
CA GLU A 254 -8.51 -14.29 -11.37
C GLU A 254 -8.95 -13.14 -12.27
N SER A 255 -8.78 -11.93 -11.77
CA SER A 255 -8.99 -10.70 -12.51
C SER A 255 -7.96 -9.66 -12.09
N VAL A 256 -7.48 -8.90 -13.06
CA VAL A 256 -6.73 -7.68 -12.81
C VAL A 256 -7.73 -6.55 -12.65
N VAL A 257 -7.66 -5.86 -11.52
CA VAL A 257 -8.47 -4.69 -11.24
C VAL A 257 -7.59 -3.45 -11.34
N GLU A 258 -8.05 -2.46 -12.10
CA GLU A 258 -7.37 -1.16 -12.21
C GLU A 258 -8.20 -0.05 -11.57
N ALA A 259 -7.54 0.90 -10.92
CA ALA A 259 -8.11 2.19 -10.56
C ALA A 259 -7.37 3.30 -11.30
N ILE A 260 -8.14 4.15 -11.99
CA ILE A 260 -7.61 5.17 -12.90
C ILE A 260 -8.22 6.53 -12.54
N SER A 261 -7.35 7.53 -12.42
CA SER A 261 -7.71 8.94 -12.35
C SER A 261 -6.77 9.75 -13.23
N LYS A 262 -7.25 10.85 -13.81
CA LYS A 262 -6.46 11.67 -14.73
C LYS A 262 -5.27 12.29 -13.99
N GLY A 263 -4.06 12.08 -14.51
CA GLY A 263 -2.82 12.64 -13.95
C GLY A 263 -2.17 11.75 -12.89
N TYR A 264 -2.90 10.75 -12.39
CA TYR A 264 -2.40 9.78 -11.42
C TYR A 264 -1.78 8.57 -12.12
N ILE A 265 -0.76 8.00 -11.50
CA ILE A 265 -0.26 6.66 -11.86
C ILE A 265 -1.41 5.67 -11.65
N THR A 266 -1.71 4.88 -12.68
CA THR A 266 -2.73 3.82 -12.62
C THR A 266 -2.36 2.81 -11.54
N SER A 267 -3.30 2.53 -10.64
CA SER A 267 -3.16 1.47 -9.67
C SER A 267 -3.65 0.14 -10.24
N ARG A 268 -2.92 -0.95 -10.01
CA ARG A 268 -3.32 -2.28 -10.48
C ARG A 268 -3.07 -3.33 -9.40
N ILE A 269 -4.06 -4.20 -9.19
CA ILE A 269 -3.91 -5.39 -8.34
C ILE A 269 -4.48 -6.62 -9.05
N THR A 270 -3.89 -7.78 -8.82
CA THR A 270 -4.51 -9.06 -9.18
C THR A 270 -5.36 -9.55 -8.03
N MET A 271 -6.63 -9.88 -8.30
CA MET A 271 -7.55 -10.47 -7.33
C MET A 271 -7.97 -11.87 -7.76
N ARG A 272 -8.22 -12.75 -6.79
CA ARG A 272 -8.68 -14.13 -7.04
C ARG A 272 -9.93 -14.47 -6.26
N VAL A 273 -10.83 -15.24 -6.86
CA VAL A 273 -11.90 -15.91 -6.12
C VAL A 273 -11.34 -17.23 -5.62
N LEU A 274 -11.17 -17.38 -4.30
CA LEU A 274 -10.68 -18.62 -3.72
C LEU A 274 -11.71 -19.17 -2.74
N ASP A 275 -11.82 -20.50 -2.74
CA ASP A 275 -12.58 -21.22 -1.74
C ASP A 275 -11.61 -21.77 -0.70
N ASN A 276 -11.98 -21.67 0.56
CA ASN A 276 -11.10 -22.02 1.69
C ASN A 276 -11.06 -23.55 1.98
N TYR A 277 -11.42 -24.42 1.04
CA TYR A 277 -11.52 -25.88 1.25
C TYR A 277 -10.18 -26.63 1.48
N GLY A 278 -9.04 -25.93 1.59
CA GLY A 278 -7.71 -26.56 1.67
C GLY A 278 -7.11 -26.74 3.08
N ILE A 279 -7.75 -26.23 4.14
CA ILE A 279 -7.27 -26.36 5.52
C ILE A 279 -8.37 -27.11 6.26
N GLU A 280 -8.06 -28.19 6.99
CA GLU A 280 -9.03 -28.74 7.95
C GLU A 280 -9.61 -27.57 8.74
N GLU A 281 -10.91 -27.36 8.56
CA GLU A 281 -11.56 -26.17 9.07
C GLU A 281 -11.62 -26.31 10.59
N VAL A 282 -10.60 -25.79 11.27
CA VAL A 282 -10.73 -25.46 12.69
C VAL A 282 -11.92 -24.53 12.73
N ASP A 283 -13.02 -24.99 13.32
CA ASP A 283 -14.21 -24.20 13.53
C ASP A 283 -13.82 -23.01 14.42
N LEU A 284 -13.45 -21.90 13.78
CA LEU A 284 -12.91 -20.72 14.44
C LEU A 284 -13.92 -20.16 15.45
N SER A 285 -15.22 -20.38 15.23
CA SER A 285 -16.27 -19.99 16.17
C SER A 285 -16.24 -20.78 17.48
N LYS A 286 -15.65 -21.98 17.48
CA LYS A 286 -15.40 -22.78 18.68
C LYS A 286 -14.02 -22.54 19.27
N ALA A 287 -13.02 -22.31 18.43
CA ALA A 287 -11.63 -22.12 18.86
C ALA A 287 -11.37 -20.71 19.41
N ILE A 288 -12.15 -19.73 18.97
CA ILE A 288 -12.05 -18.33 19.39
C ILE A 288 -13.31 -17.96 20.16
N THR A 289 -13.15 -17.71 21.44
CA THR A 289 -14.26 -17.49 22.36
C THR A 289 -14.06 -16.24 23.19
N THR A 290 -15.17 -15.64 23.63
CA THR A 290 -15.20 -14.55 24.59
C THR A 290 -15.84 -15.01 25.89
N TYR A 291 -15.19 -14.81 27.03
CA TYR A 291 -15.74 -15.17 28.33
C TYR A 291 -15.29 -14.23 29.47
N PRO A 292 -16.14 -13.99 30.49
CA PRO A 292 -17.55 -14.37 30.52
C PRO A 292 -18.36 -13.60 29.47
N ASN A 293 -19.47 -14.18 29.02
CA ASN A 293 -20.44 -13.51 28.16
C ASN A 293 -21.85 -13.99 28.59
N PRO A 294 -22.68 -13.13 29.22
CA PRO A 294 -22.45 -11.69 29.47
C PRO A 294 -21.26 -11.36 30.37
N CYS A 295 -20.71 -10.15 30.25
CA CYS A 295 -19.60 -9.66 31.07
C CYS A 295 -19.99 -8.42 31.89
N SER A 296 -19.36 -8.23 33.05
CA SER A 296 -19.58 -7.08 33.94
C SER A 296 -18.36 -6.16 33.94
N GLY A 297 -17.98 -5.67 32.76
CA GLY A 297 -16.90 -4.70 32.57
C GLY A 297 -15.58 -5.28 32.05
N LYS A 298 -15.33 -6.59 32.14
CA LYS A 298 -14.12 -7.22 31.57
C LYS A 298 -14.45 -8.57 30.95
N PHE A 299 -13.83 -8.89 29.83
CA PHE A 299 -13.89 -10.22 29.23
C PHE A 299 -12.54 -10.62 28.65
N MET A 300 -12.33 -11.93 28.54
CA MET A 300 -11.18 -12.56 27.90
C MET A 300 -11.55 -12.92 26.47
N LEU A 301 -10.75 -12.50 25.51
CA LEU A 301 -10.69 -13.10 24.18
C LEU A 301 -9.68 -14.23 24.25
N SER A 302 -10.08 -15.45 23.90
CA SER A 302 -9.19 -16.60 23.88
C SER A 302 -9.22 -17.31 22.54
N ASN A 303 -8.05 -17.46 21.95
CA ASN A 303 -7.79 -18.16 20.70
C ASN A 303 -6.99 -19.43 20.98
N THR A 304 -7.65 -20.57 20.76
CA THR A 304 -7.05 -21.90 20.84
C THR A 304 -6.73 -22.48 19.46
N SER A 305 -6.99 -21.72 18.39
CA SER A 305 -6.56 -22.08 17.05
C SER A 305 -5.06 -21.81 16.86
N ASN A 306 -4.49 -22.39 15.82
CA ASN A 306 -3.12 -22.06 15.37
C ASN A 306 -3.08 -20.84 14.43
N LYS A 307 -4.18 -20.13 14.25
CA LYS A 307 -4.27 -18.97 13.37
C LYS A 307 -4.13 -17.69 14.19
N LYS A 308 -3.25 -16.79 13.76
CA LYS A 308 -3.10 -15.47 14.38
C LYS A 308 -4.37 -14.65 14.18
N ILE A 309 -4.82 -13.96 15.23
CA ILE A 309 -5.83 -12.90 15.13
C ILE A 309 -5.09 -11.63 14.70
N GLN A 310 -5.42 -11.09 13.53
CA GLN A 310 -4.77 -9.88 13.01
C GLN A 310 -5.52 -8.59 13.40
N GLU A 311 -6.84 -8.66 13.56
CA GLU A 311 -7.67 -7.50 13.90
C GLU A 311 -8.78 -7.92 14.88
N VAL A 312 -9.08 -7.05 15.84
CA VAL A 312 -10.29 -7.11 16.67
C VAL A 312 -10.94 -5.73 16.69
N VAL A 313 -12.14 -5.62 16.13
CA VAL A 313 -12.96 -4.40 16.18
C VAL A 313 -14.26 -4.68 16.91
N MET A 314 -14.60 -3.87 17.90
CA MET A 314 -15.90 -3.94 18.59
C MET A 314 -16.82 -2.83 18.10
N TYR A 315 -18.05 -3.20 17.72
CA TYR A 315 -19.07 -2.27 17.27
C TYR A 315 -20.26 -2.21 18.22
N ASP A 316 -20.86 -1.03 18.35
CA ASP A 316 -22.19 -0.87 18.94
C ASP A 316 -23.31 -1.26 17.95
N LEU A 317 -24.58 -1.20 18.39
CA LEU A 317 -25.74 -1.50 17.53
C LEU A 317 -25.96 -0.51 16.38
N SER A 318 -25.32 0.66 16.43
CA SER A 318 -25.39 1.68 15.37
C SER A 318 -24.26 1.51 14.35
N GLY A 319 -23.35 0.55 14.55
CA GLY A 319 -22.18 0.30 13.70
C GLY A 319 -20.98 1.19 14.01
N ASN A 320 -20.97 1.93 15.13
CA ASN A 320 -19.80 2.71 15.52
C ASN A 320 -18.72 1.79 16.08
N ALA A 321 -17.48 1.92 15.60
CA ALA A 321 -16.33 1.24 16.18
C ALA A 321 -15.98 1.85 17.54
N ILE A 322 -16.00 1.02 18.59
CA ILE A 322 -15.73 1.39 19.99
C ILE A 322 -14.31 0.98 20.40
N ILE A 323 -13.83 -0.14 19.87
CA ILE A 323 -12.47 -0.66 20.06
C ILE A 323 -11.96 -1.07 18.69
N ASP A 324 -10.69 -0.76 18.38
CA ASP A 324 -10.00 -1.18 17.16
C ASP A 324 -8.55 -1.56 17.54
N LEU A 325 -8.26 -2.86 17.51
CA LEU A 325 -6.98 -3.44 17.89
C LEU A 325 -6.38 -4.16 16.67
N ARG A 326 -5.20 -3.71 16.22
CA ARG A 326 -4.51 -4.23 15.03
C ARG A 326 -3.07 -4.67 15.27
N GLU A 327 -2.54 -4.39 16.47
CA GLU A 327 -1.15 -4.63 16.81
C GLU A 327 -1.04 -5.45 18.11
N GLY A 328 0.09 -6.15 18.26
CA GLY A 328 0.36 -7.02 19.42
C GLY A 328 -0.17 -8.45 19.26
N ASP A 329 -0.03 -9.24 20.33
CA ASP A 329 -0.62 -10.59 20.38
C ASP A 329 -2.08 -10.49 20.81
N LEU A 330 -2.98 -10.59 19.83
CA LEU A 330 -4.43 -10.56 20.03
C LEU A 330 -5.02 -11.96 20.31
N SER A 331 -4.17 -12.98 20.48
CA SER A 331 -4.63 -14.36 20.62
C SER A 331 -5.25 -14.64 21.98
N ASN A 332 -4.72 -14.07 23.07
CA ASN A 332 -5.26 -14.26 24.41
C ASN A 332 -5.11 -12.97 25.23
N MET A 333 -6.19 -12.19 25.32
CA MET A 333 -6.16 -10.88 25.97
C MET A 333 -7.42 -10.55 26.76
N GLU A 334 -7.23 -9.88 27.90
CA GLU A 334 -8.32 -9.27 28.67
C GLU A 334 -8.64 -7.89 28.08
N ILE A 335 -9.92 -7.66 27.80
CA ILE A 335 -10.43 -6.39 27.28
C ILE A 335 -11.32 -5.77 28.36
N ASP A 336 -10.99 -4.53 28.75
CA ASP A 336 -11.72 -3.74 29.74
C ASP A 336 -12.75 -2.84 29.04
N VAL A 337 -14.01 -3.14 29.30
CA VAL A 337 -15.21 -2.44 28.81
C VAL A 337 -16.01 -1.82 29.94
N THR A 338 -15.42 -1.63 31.13
CA THR A 338 -16.11 -1.09 32.32
C THR A 338 -16.68 0.31 32.11
N HIS A 339 -16.14 1.04 31.13
CA HIS A 339 -16.56 2.39 30.76
C HIS A 339 -17.70 2.42 29.75
N LEU A 340 -18.11 1.27 29.20
CA LEU A 340 -19.15 1.19 28.18
C LEU A 340 -20.54 0.94 28.80
N PRO A 341 -21.62 1.50 28.22
CA PRO A 341 -22.97 1.21 28.67
C PRO A 341 -23.33 -0.27 28.51
N ALA A 342 -24.16 -0.78 29.43
CA ALA A 342 -24.78 -2.09 29.30
C ALA A 342 -25.55 -2.21 27.97
N GLY A 343 -25.38 -3.33 27.28
CA GLY A 343 -25.93 -3.48 25.93
C GLY A 343 -25.34 -4.63 25.14
N ILE A 344 -25.75 -4.71 23.87
CA ILE A 344 -25.25 -5.69 22.90
C ILE A 344 -24.19 -5.00 22.03
N TYR A 345 -23.07 -5.70 21.86
CA TYR A 345 -21.97 -5.30 20.98
C TYR A 345 -21.59 -6.46 20.07
N PHE A 346 -20.94 -6.15 18.96
CA PHE A 346 -20.42 -7.14 18.02
C PHE A 346 -18.91 -7.01 17.94
N LEU A 347 -18.19 -8.08 18.28
CA LEU A 347 -16.76 -8.19 17.97
C LEU A 347 -16.63 -8.78 16.57
N ARG A 348 -16.03 -8.03 15.67
CA ARG A 348 -15.52 -8.51 14.40
C ARG A 348 -14.03 -8.80 14.58
N MET A 349 -13.62 -10.01 14.27
CA MET A 349 -12.23 -10.44 14.38
C MET A 349 -11.76 -10.91 13.02
N PHE A 350 -10.57 -10.51 12.62
CA PHE A 350 -9.92 -11.05 11.44
C PHE A 350 -8.90 -12.08 11.85
N VAL A 351 -9.06 -13.32 11.35
CA VAL A 351 -8.32 -14.49 11.82
C VAL A 351 -7.92 -15.34 10.62
N GLY A 352 -6.63 -15.34 10.30
CA GLY A 352 -6.07 -16.19 9.25
C GLY A 352 -6.80 -16.10 7.91
N GLY A 353 -7.27 -14.91 7.52
CA GLY A 353 -8.04 -14.72 6.27
C GLY A 353 -9.55 -14.71 6.40
N LYS A 354 -10.10 -15.04 7.57
CA LYS A 354 -11.55 -15.08 7.79
C LYS A 354 -12.00 -13.97 8.72
N VAL A 355 -13.17 -13.40 8.43
CA VAL A 355 -13.89 -12.53 9.37
C VAL A 355 -14.78 -13.40 10.26
N LEU A 356 -14.51 -13.41 11.56
CA LEU A 356 -15.36 -14.01 12.58
C LEU A 356 -16.13 -12.89 13.29
N THR A 357 -17.45 -13.05 13.46
CA THR A 357 -18.25 -12.13 14.27
C THR A 357 -18.78 -12.84 15.51
N SER A 358 -18.59 -12.23 16.68
CA SER A 358 -19.11 -12.72 17.96
C SER A 358 -19.96 -11.65 18.64
N LYS A 359 -21.10 -12.06 19.20
CA LYS A 359 -21.96 -11.17 20.00
C LYS A 359 -21.43 -11.12 21.44
N LEU A 360 -21.21 -9.92 21.96
CA LEU A 360 -20.90 -9.67 23.37
C LEU A 360 -22.07 -8.96 24.05
N ILE A 361 -22.36 -9.36 25.29
CA ILE A 361 -23.38 -8.73 26.14
C ILE A 361 -22.65 -8.11 27.34
N ILE A 362 -22.80 -6.81 27.54
CA ILE A 362 -22.29 -6.09 28.72
C ILE A 362 -23.46 -5.83 29.67
N GLU A 363 -23.30 -6.14 30.96
CA GLU A 363 -24.30 -5.92 32.03
C GLU A 363 -24.11 -4.64 32.83
#